data_AF-A0A2K6LYZ3-F1
#
_entry.id   AF-A0A2K6LYZ3-F1
#
_cell.length_a   1.000
_cell.length_b   1.000
_cell.length_c   1.000
_cell.angle_alpha   90.00
_cell.angle_beta   90.00
_cell.angle_gamma   90.00
#
_symmetry.space_group_name_H-M   'P 1'
#
loop_
_entity.id
_entity.type
_entity.pdbx_description
1 polymer ?
#
loop_
_entity_poly.entity_id
_entity_poly.type
_entity_poly.pdbx_seq_one_letter_code
_entity_poly.pdbx_strand_id
1 'polypeptide(L)'
;MILIFLKNFIELNRSKRLNEKILLSWVRQTTRPYSQVNVLNFTTSWTDGLAFNAVLHQHKPDLFSWDKVIKMSPIERLEHAFSKAQTYLGIEKLLDPEDVAVQFPDKKSIIMYLTSLFEVLPQQVTIDAIREVETLPRKYKKECEEEAINIQSTAPEEEHEIPRAETPSTVTEVDVDLDSYQIALEEVLTWLLSAEDTFQEQDDISDDVEEVKDQFATHEAFMMELTAHQSSVGSVLQAGNQLITQGTLSDEEEFEIQEQMTLLNARWEALRVESMDRQSRLHDVLMELQKKQLQQLSTWLTLTEERIQKMETCPLDDDVKSLQKLLEEHKSLQSDLEAEQVKVNSLTHMVVIVDENSGESATAILEDQLQKLGERWTAVCRWTEERWNRLQEINILWQELLEEQV
;
A
#
# COMPACT_ATOMS: atom_id res chain seq x y z
N MET A 1 15.55 -26.24 1.46
CA MET A 1 14.19 -25.78 1.86
C MET A 1 14.21 -24.33 2.36
N ILE A 2 15.20 -23.94 3.18
CA ILE A 2 15.41 -22.57 3.70
C ILE A 2 15.73 -21.52 2.60
N LEU A 3 16.58 -21.86 1.63
CA LEU A 3 16.88 -21.02 0.46
C LEU A 3 15.66 -20.79 -0.46
N ILE A 4 14.66 -21.67 -0.44
CA ILE A 4 13.50 -21.59 -1.33
C ILE A 4 12.51 -20.55 -0.82
N PHE A 5 12.32 -20.43 0.51
CA PHE A 5 11.35 -19.48 1.08
C PHE A 5 11.79 -18.02 0.96
N LEU A 6 13.05 -17.69 1.25
CA LEU A 6 13.57 -16.32 1.08
C LEU A 6 13.77 -15.94 -0.38
N LYS A 7 14.16 -16.89 -1.23
CA LYS A 7 14.25 -16.68 -2.67
C LYS A 7 12.85 -16.52 -3.27
N ASN A 8 11.87 -17.31 -2.84
CA ASN A 8 10.46 -17.12 -3.18
C ASN A 8 9.90 -15.83 -2.61
N PHE A 9 10.35 -15.33 -1.46
CA PHE A 9 9.87 -14.09 -0.84
C PHE A 9 10.45 -12.85 -1.52
N ILE A 10 11.76 -12.86 -1.81
CA ILE A 10 12.41 -11.86 -2.66
C ILE A 10 11.82 -11.95 -4.07
N GLU A 11 11.59 -13.14 -4.61
CA GLU A 11 10.88 -13.33 -5.87
C GLU A 11 9.41 -12.94 -5.77
N LEU A 12 8.73 -13.00 -4.62
CA LEU A 12 7.32 -12.61 -4.46
C LEU A 12 7.20 -11.08 -4.36
N ASN A 13 8.09 -10.42 -3.63
CA ASN A 13 8.18 -8.96 -3.57
C ASN A 13 8.77 -8.35 -4.85
N ARG A 14 9.75 -9.03 -5.45
CA ARG A 14 10.26 -8.71 -6.80
C ARG A 14 9.20 -9.04 -7.84
N SER A 15 8.39 -10.09 -7.71
CA SER A 15 7.28 -10.45 -8.59
C SER A 15 6.14 -9.46 -8.44
N LYS A 16 5.77 -9.02 -7.24
CA LYS A 16 4.76 -7.98 -7.03
C LYS A 16 5.18 -6.65 -7.68
N ARG A 17 6.44 -6.22 -7.49
CA ARG A 17 7.01 -5.04 -8.18
C ARG A 17 7.23 -5.24 -9.68
N LEU A 18 7.61 -6.45 -10.11
CA LEU A 18 7.77 -6.82 -11.51
C LEU A 18 6.40 -6.88 -12.20
N ASN A 19 5.34 -7.31 -11.50
CA ASN A 19 3.96 -7.34 -11.96
C ASN A 19 3.42 -5.93 -12.09
N GLU A 20 3.65 -5.03 -11.13
CA GLU A 20 3.31 -3.61 -11.28
C GLU A 20 4.04 -2.98 -12.47
N LYS A 21 5.34 -3.23 -12.64
CA LYS A 21 6.11 -2.71 -13.79
C LYS A 21 5.66 -3.32 -15.12
N ILE A 22 5.38 -4.62 -15.18
CA ILE A 22 4.87 -5.32 -16.37
C ILE A 22 3.49 -4.79 -16.73
N LEU A 23 2.58 -4.66 -15.75
CA LEU A 23 1.24 -4.10 -15.95
C LEU A 23 1.33 -2.66 -16.45
N LEU A 24 2.15 -1.82 -15.82
CA LEU A 24 2.30 -0.42 -16.23
C LEU A 24 2.90 -0.31 -17.63
N SER A 25 3.90 -1.12 -17.94
CA SER A 25 4.48 -1.22 -19.29
C SER A 25 3.45 -1.69 -20.31
N TRP A 26 2.68 -2.71 -19.99
CA TRP A 26 1.64 -3.26 -20.86
C TRP A 26 0.56 -2.24 -21.17
N VAL A 27 0.02 -1.58 -20.14
CA VAL A 27 -1.00 -0.54 -20.32
C VAL A 27 -0.45 0.59 -21.18
N ARG A 28 0.75 1.09 -20.88
CA ARG A 28 1.37 2.19 -21.65
C ARG A 28 1.58 1.81 -23.11
N GLN A 29 2.03 0.58 -23.37
CA GLN A 29 2.20 0.09 -24.74
C GLN A 29 0.86 -0.04 -25.48
N THR A 30 -0.17 -0.54 -24.79
CA THR A 30 -1.53 -0.72 -25.32
C THR A 30 -2.20 0.62 -25.59
N THR A 31 -1.99 1.61 -24.72
CA THR A 31 -2.64 2.92 -24.80
C THR A 31 -1.85 3.94 -25.63
N ARG A 32 -0.63 3.60 -26.09
CA ARG A 32 0.25 4.46 -26.90
C ARG A 32 -0.42 5.10 -28.14
N PRO A 33 -1.34 4.43 -28.86
CA PRO A 33 -2.01 5.05 -30.02
C PRO A 33 -3.00 6.17 -29.67
N TYR A 34 -3.39 6.31 -28.39
CA TYR A 34 -4.42 7.24 -27.94
C TYR A 34 -3.77 8.48 -27.34
N SER A 35 -3.69 9.56 -28.11
CA SER A 35 -3.02 10.81 -27.70
C SER A 35 -3.56 11.46 -26.42
N GLN A 36 -4.82 11.19 -26.09
CA GLN A 36 -5.51 11.72 -24.91
C GLN A 36 -5.25 10.89 -23.64
N VAL A 37 -4.56 9.75 -23.75
CA VAL A 37 -4.32 8.82 -22.64
C VAL A 37 -2.85 8.82 -22.28
N ASN A 38 -2.55 9.11 -21.03
CA ASN A 38 -1.20 9.03 -20.50
C ASN A 38 -1.20 8.35 -19.13
N VAL A 39 -0.75 7.11 -19.09
CA VAL A 39 -0.72 6.31 -17.86
C VAL A 39 0.65 6.40 -17.20
N LEU A 40 0.69 7.03 -16.03
CA LEU A 40 1.90 7.23 -15.23
C LEU A 40 1.89 6.44 -13.91
N ASN A 41 0.71 6.13 -13.39
CA ASN A 41 0.51 5.47 -12.10
C ASN A 41 -0.73 4.56 -12.12
N PHE A 42 -1.02 3.92 -10.98
CA PHE A 42 -2.20 3.07 -10.77
C PHE A 42 -3.28 3.75 -9.91
N THR A 43 -3.29 5.10 -9.90
CA THR A 43 -4.28 5.88 -9.16
C THR A 43 -4.87 6.94 -10.10
N THR A 44 -4.35 8.16 -10.07
CA THR A 44 -4.91 9.33 -10.77
C THR A 44 -4.93 9.20 -12.29
N SER A 45 -4.11 8.34 -12.90
CA SER A 45 -4.10 8.11 -14.35
C SER A 45 -5.37 7.41 -14.88
N TRP A 46 -6.24 6.93 -13.98
CA TRP A 46 -7.40 6.09 -14.31
C TRP A 46 -8.75 6.74 -14.00
N THR A 47 -8.75 7.85 -13.28
CA THR A 47 -9.95 8.51 -12.73
C THR A 47 -10.89 9.05 -13.83
N ASP A 48 -10.34 9.38 -15.00
CA ASP A 48 -11.10 9.92 -16.13
C ASP A 48 -11.75 8.84 -17.02
N GLY A 49 -11.49 7.55 -16.73
CA GLY A 49 -11.99 6.38 -17.44
C GLY A 49 -11.44 6.15 -18.84
N LEU A 50 -10.59 7.03 -19.39
CA LEU A 50 -10.09 6.90 -20.75
C LEU A 50 -9.10 5.74 -20.88
N ALA A 51 -8.25 5.54 -19.89
CA ALA A 51 -7.26 4.46 -19.89
C ALA A 51 -7.90 3.07 -19.98
N PHE A 52 -8.96 2.81 -19.21
CA PHE A 52 -9.69 1.52 -19.28
C PHE A 52 -10.31 1.27 -20.66
N ASN A 53 -10.96 2.30 -21.22
CA ASN A 53 -11.55 2.17 -22.55
C ASN A 53 -10.48 2.00 -23.63
N ALA A 54 -9.33 2.67 -23.53
CA ALA A 54 -8.24 2.55 -24.50
C ALA A 54 -7.66 1.14 -24.52
N VAL A 55 -7.50 0.53 -23.34
CA VAL A 55 -7.06 -0.88 -23.21
C VAL A 55 -8.03 -1.82 -23.94
N LEU A 56 -9.34 -1.67 -23.73
CA LEU A 56 -10.34 -2.51 -24.40
C LEU A 56 -10.40 -2.26 -25.91
N HIS A 57 -10.41 -0.99 -26.33
CA HIS A 57 -10.51 -0.60 -27.74
C HIS A 57 -9.27 -1.05 -28.54
N GLN A 58 -8.08 -1.02 -27.95
CA GLN A 58 -6.87 -1.47 -28.64
C GLN A 58 -6.92 -2.96 -28.98
N HIS A 59 -7.45 -3.78 -28.07
CA HIS A 59 -7.54 -5.22 -28.28
C HIS A 59 -8.74 -5.61 -29.16
N LYS A 60 -9.80 -4.79 -29.17
CA LYS A 60 -10.97 -5.00 -30.02
C LYS A 60 -11.53 -3.66 -30.54
N PRO A 61 -10.93 -3.09 -31.60
CA PRO A 61 -11.33 -1.77 -32.11
C PRO A 61 -12.78 -1.71 -32.59
N ASP A 62 -13.32 -2.83 -33.06
CA ASP A 62 -14.70 -2.91 -33.54
C ASP A 62 -15.75 -2.94 -32.42
N LEU A 63 -15.34 -2.96 -31.15
CA LEU A 63 -16.24 -3.13 -30.01
C LEU A 63 -17.12 -1.90 -29.75
N PHE A 64 -16.56 -0.71 -29.95
CA PHE A 64 -17.22 0.57 -29.79
C PHE A 64 -16.42 1.67 -30.49
N SER A 65 -17.05 2.81 -30.76
CA SER A 65 -16.38 3.96 -31.37
C SER A 65 -15.66 4.80 -30.33
N TRP A 66 -14.36 5.01 -30.51
CA TRP A 66 -13.54 5.87 -29.64
C TRP A 66 -14.08 7.31 -29.53
N ASP A 67 -14.56 7.89 -30.63
CA ASP A 67 -15.12 9.25 -30.66
C ASP A 67 -16.33 9.44 -29.74
N LYS A 68 -17.06 8.36 -29.44
CA LYS A 68 -18.17 8.39 -28.48
C LYS A 68 -17.65 8.42 -27.05
N VAL A 69 -16.62 7.64 -26.73
CA VAL A 69 -16.02 7.55 -25.39
C VAL A 69 -15.45 8.90 -24.95
N ILE A 70 -14.77 9.62 -25.85
CA ILE A 70 -14.18 10.92 -25.51
C ILE A 70 -15.24 11.95 -25.11
N LYS A 71 -16.48 11.82 -25.61
CA LYS A 71 -17.58 12.75 -25.32
C LYS A 71 -18.35 12.43 -24.04
N MET A 72 -18.13 11.25 -23.45
CA MET A 72 -18.76 10.83 -22.20
C MET A 72 -18.06 11.49 -21.00
N SER A 73 -18.79 11.63 -19.90
CA SER A 73 -18.24 12.01 -18.59
C SER A 73 -17.36 10.89 -17.99
N PRO A 74 -16.50 11.18 -17.00
CA PRO A 74 -15.66 10.16 -16.36
C PRO A 74 -16.43 8.93 -15.84
N ILE A 75 -17.53 9.16 -15.12
CA ILE A 75 -18.40 8.09 -14.58
C ILE A 75 -18.97 7.23 -15.72
N GLU A 76 -19.50 7.86 -16.77
CA GLU A 76 -20.06 7.13 -17.91
C GLU A 76 -18.98 6.33 -18.66
N ARG A 77 -17.75 6.84 -18.76
CA ARG A 77 -16.64 6.11 -19.38
C ARG A 77 -16.26 4.89 -18.56
N LEU A 78 -16.17 5.02 -17.24
CA LEU A 78 -15.84 3.93 -16.32
C LEU A 78 -16.92 2.84 -16.38
N GLU A 79 -18.19 3.22 -16.23
CA GLU A 79 -19.33 2.32 -16.33
C GLU A 79 -19.39 1.63 -17.70
N HIS A 80 -19.12 2.37 -18.77
CA HIS A 80 -19.02 1.82 -20.12
C HIS A 80 -17.90 0.79 -20.23
N ALA A 81 -16.70 1.10 -19.72
CA ALA A 81 -15.56 0.18 -19.78
C ALA A 81 -15.86 -1.12 -19.03
N PHE A 82 -16.35 -1.03 -17.79
CA PHE A 82 -16.64 -2.18 -16.94
C PHE A 82 -17.78 -3.04 -17.49
N SER A 83 -18.84 -2.40 -18.01
CA SER A 83 -19.93 -3.10 -18.70
C SER A 83 -19.44 -3.86 -19.95
N LYS A 84 -18.55 -3.25 -20.74
CA LYS A 84 -17.98 -3.91 -21.93
C LYS A 84 -17.04 -5.04 -21.54
N ALA A 85 -16.20 -4.87 -20.52
CA ALA A 85 -15.33 -5.93 -20.01
C ALA A 85 -16.15 -7.13 -19.51
N GLN A 86 -17.22 -6.90 -18.75
CA GLN A 86 -18.11 -7.97 -18.29
C GLN A 86 -18.79 -8.70 -19.45
N THR A 87 -19.38 -7.95 -20.39
CA THR A 87 -20.15 -8.54 -21.49
C THR A 87 -19.28 -9.34 -22.46
N TYR A 88 -18.07 -8.86 -22.76
CA TYR A 88 -17.25 -9.40 -23.85
C TYR A 88 -16.01 -10.18 -23.41
N LEU A 89 -15.54 -9.97 -22.18
CA LEU A 89 -14.39 -10.66 -21.61
C LEU A 89 -14.76 -11.53 -20.39
N GLY A 90 -16.00 -11.43 -19.88
CA GLY A 90 -16.44 -12.18 -18.70
C GLY A 90 -15.83 -11.71 -17.39
N ILE A 91 -15.26 -10.49 -17.36
CA ILE A 91 -14.64 -9.91 -16.17
C ILE A 91 -15.73 -9.29 -15.30
N GLU A 92 -15.84 -9.72 -14.04
CA GLU A 92 -16.79 -9.16 -13.08
C GLU A 92 -16.53 -7.66 -12.84
N LYS A 93 -17.57 -6.89 -12.55
CA LYS A 93 -17.45 -5.47 -12.20
C LYS A 93 -16.96 -5.35 -10.75
N LEU A 94 -15.65 -5.51 -10.55
CA LEU A 94 -15.02 -5.43 -9.23
C LEU A 94 -14.83 -3.99 -8.72
N LEU A 95 -15.04 -3.00 -9.59
CA LEU A 95 -14.86 -1.59 -9.30
C LEU A 95 -16.16 -0.85 -9.56
N ASP A 96 -16.55 -0.02 -8.60
CA ASP A 96 -17.63 0.93 -8.78
C ASP A 96 -17.10 2.21 -9.46
N PRO A 97 -17.77 2.73 -10.51
CA PRO A 97 -17.33 3.93 -11.21
C PRO A 97 -17.14 5.16 -10.30
N GLU A 98 -17.97 5.28 -9.26
CA GLU A 98 -17.92 6.39 -8.32
C GLU A 98 -16.66 6.34 -7.45
N ASP A 99 -16.24 5.16 -7.01
CA ASP A 99 -15.02 4.95 -6.21
C ASP A 99 -13.73 5.15 -7.01
N VAL A 100 -13.81 5.09 -8.34
CA VAL A 100 -12.67 5.32 -9.23
C VAL A 100 -12.59 6.78 -9.69
N ALA A 101 -13.71 7.46 -9.90
CA ALA A 101 -13.77 8.84 -10.37
C ALA A 101 -13.55 9.90 -9.26
N VAL A 102 -12.74 9.57 -8.25
CA VAL A 102 -12.36 10.46 -7.15
C VAL A 102 -10.94 11.00 -7.34
N GLN A 103 -10.54 11.96 -6.52
CA GLN A 103 -9.21 12.57 -6.59
C GLN A 103 -8.09 11.56 -6.33
N PHE A 104 -8.33 10.59 -5.44
CA PHE A 104 -7.35 9.59 -5.01
C PHE A 104 -8.00 8.20 -4.95
N PRO A 105 -8.12 7.49 -6.10
CA PRO A 105 -8.70 6.16 -6.12
C PRO A 105 -7.73 5.13 -5.52
N ASP A 106 -8.26 4.05 -4.93
CA ASP A 106 -7.45 3.01 -4.29
C ASP A 106 -6.55 2.27 -5.29
N LYS A 107 -5.24 2.32 -5.05
CA LYS A 107 -4.22 1.72 -5.91
C LYS A 107 -4.40 0.21 -6.06
N LYS A 108 -4.73 -0.50 -4.98
CA LYS A 108 -4.79 -1.98 -4.97
C LYS A 108 -5.97 -2.46 -5.81
N SER A 109 -7.10 -1.78 -5.69
CA SER A 109 -8.33 -2.04 -6.44
C SER A 109 -8.11 -1.85 -7.95
N ILE A 110 -7.44 -0.77 -8.36
CA ILE A 110 -7.08 -0.54 -9.77
C ILE A 110 -6.13 -1.64 -10.27
N ILE A 111 -5.09 -2.00 -9.51
CA ILE A 111 -4.16 -3.09 -9.89
C ILE A 111 -4.88 -4.42 -10.01
N MET A 112 -5.77 -4.74 -9.06
CA MET A 112 -6.53 -5.99 -9.07
C MET A 112 -7.36 -6.12 -10.34
N TYR A 113 -8.10 -5.07 -10.69
CA TYR A 113 -8.91 -5.07 -11.91
C TYR A 113 -8.08 -5.13 -13.20
N LEU A 114 -6.95 -4.41 -13.24
CA LEU A 114 -6.03 -4.47 -14.37
C LEU A 114 -5.36 -5.82 -14.53
N THR A 115 -5.11 -6.52 -13.42
CA THR A 115 -4.59 -7.89 -13.44
C THR A 115 -5.60 -8.82 -14.09
N SER A 116 -6.89 -8.70 -13.75
CA SER A 116 -7.95 -9.46 -14.42
C SER A 116 -7.99 -9.17 -15.92
N LEU A 117 -7.87 -7.90 -16.35
CA LEU A 117 -7.78 -7.55 -17.77
C LEU A 117 -6.55 -8.14 -18.47
N PHE A 118 -5.40 -8.12 -17.80
CA PHE A 118 -4.13 -8.62 -18.33
C PHE A 118 -4.12 -10.14 -18.51
N GLU A 119 -4.86 -10.88 -17.69
CA GLU A 119 -4.96 -12.35 -17.77
C GLU A 119 -5.74 -12.83 -19.01
N VAL A 120 -6.78 -12.10 -19.41
CA VAL A 120 -7.64 -12.49 -20.55
C VAL A 120 -7.27 -11.81 -21.87
N LEU A 121 -6.44 -10.77 -21.86
CA LEU A 121 -6.02 -10.07 -23.08
C LEU A 121 -4.63 -10.53 -23.57
N PRO A 122 -4.38 -10.58 -24.89
CA PRO A 122 -3.09 -11.00 -25.45
C PRO A 122 -1.89 -10.23 -24.90
N GLN A 123 -0.90 -10.96 -24.38
CA GLN A 123 0.29 -10.38 -23.75
C GLN A 123 1.36 -10.08 -24.80
N GLN A 124 1.62 -8.80 -25.10
CA GLN A 124 2.73 -8.35 -25.94
C GLN A 124 3.55 -7.29 -25.22
N VAL A 125 4.27 -7.70 -24.16
CA VAL A 125 5.18 -6.81 -23.41
C VAL A 125 6.62 -7.08 -23.82
N THR A 126 7.28 -6.09 -24.40
CA THR A 126 8.70 -6.19 -24.80
C THR A 126 9.63 -5.70 -23.68
N ILE A 127 10.80 -6.32 -23.53
CA ILE A 127 11.81 -5.98 -22.51
C ILE A 127 12.21 -4.48 -22.54
N ASP A 128 12.24 -3.87 -23.72
CA ASP A 128 12.56 -2.44 -23.86
C ASP A 128 11.48 -1.51 -23.29
N ALA A 129 10.20 -1.92 -23.33
CA ALA A 129 9.09 -1.16 -22.75
C ALA A 129 9.13 -1.18 -21.21
N ILE A 130 9.62 -2.28 -20.62
CA ILE A 130 9.81 -2.40 -19.16
C ILE A 130 10.89 -1.43 -18.67
N ARG A 131 11.95 -1.22 -19.46
CA ARG A 131 13.04 -0.27 -19.13
C ARG A 131 12.60 1.19 -19.22
N GLU A 132 11.69 1.52 -20.13
CA GLU A 132 11.18 2.89 -20.30
C GLU A 132 10.44 3.39 -19.04
N VAL A 133 9.73 2.49 -18.35
CA VAL A 133 9.06 2.79 -17.06
C VAL A 133 10.05 3.28 -16.00
N GLU A 134 11.30 2.79 -16.02
CA GLU A 134 12.33 3.20 -15.05
C GLU A 134 12.86 4.62 -15.28
N THR A 135 12.66 5.16 -16.49
CA THR A 135 13.11 6.49 -16.90
C THR A 135 12.03 7.57 -16.77
N LEU A 136 10.82 7.21 -16.33
CA LEU A 136 9.73 8.16 -16.20
C LEU A 136 10.03 9.24 -15.16
N PRO A 137 9.69 10.50 -15.45
CA PRO A 137 9.90 11.59 -14.50
C PRO A 137 9.06 11.35 -13.24
N ARG A 138 9.73 11.08 -12.11
CA ARG A 138 9.14 11.09 -10.77
C ARG A 138 8.83 12.53 -10.38
N LYS A 139 7.71 13.06 -10.85
CA LYS A 139 7.20 14.37 -10.40
C LYS A 139 6.05 14.17 -9.43
N TYR A 140 6.38 14.06 -8.16
CA TYR A 140 5.60 14.70 -7.10
C TYR A 140 6.57 15.63 -6.36
N LYS A 141 6.59 16.90 -6.80
CA LYS A 141 7.18 17.99 -6.04
C LYS A 141 6.11 19.05 -5.86
N LYS A 142 5.81 19.25 -4.58
CA LYS A 142 5.09 20.34 -3.95
C LYS A 142 5.67 21.67 -4.44
N GLU A 143 4.83 22.50 -5.06
CA GLU A 143 4.97 23.96 -5.11
C GLU A 143 3.61 24.53 -4.72
N CYS A 144 3.32 24.45 -3.42
CA CYS A 144 2.57 25.50 -2.74
C CYS A 144 3.60 26.20 -1.87
N GLU A 145 4.20 27.26 -2.40
CA GLU A 145 4.80 28.29 -1.54
C GLU A 145 3.94 29.54 -1.65
N GLU A 146 3.58 30.00 -0.46
CA GLU A 146 2.92 31.26 -0.17
C GLU A 146 3.73 32.42 -0.76
N GLU A 147 3.10 33.23 -1.62
CA GLU A 147 3.52 34.62 -1.81
C GLU A 147 2.39 35.55 -1.34
N ALA A 148 2.58 36.01 -0.11
CA ALA A 148 2.32 37.35 0.40
C ALA A 148 1.16 38.18 -0.17
N ILE A 149 0.24 38.50 0.75
CA ILE A 149 -0.66 39.65 0.73
C ILE A 149 0.09 40.93 0.31
N ASN A 150 -0.40 41.63 -0.73
CA ASN A 150 -0.35 43.09 -0.79
C ASN A 150 -1.52 43.67 -1.61
N ILE A 151 -2.15 44.70 -1.04
CA ILE A 151 -3.37 45.38 -1.50
C ILE A 151 -3.02 46.45 -2.54
N GLN A 152 -3.75 46.52 -3.66
CA GLN A 152 -4.24 47.81 -4.21
C GLN A 152 -5.31 47.64 -5.31
N SER A 153 -6.36 48.45 -5.16
CA SER A 153 -7.54 48.60 -6.01
C SER A 153 -7.24 48.94 -7.47
N THR A 154 -8.11 48.49 -8.39
CA THR A 154 -8.99 49.35 -9.23
C THR A 154 -9.87 48.49 -10.14
N ALA A 155 -11.19 48.74 -10.12
CA ALA A 155 -12.16 48.27 -11.12
C ALA A 155 -11.97 49.06 -12.45
N PRO A 156 -12.59 48.67 -13.60
CA PRO A 156 -14.05 48.69 -13.76
C PRO A 156 -14.68 47.50 -14.51
N GLU A 157 -16.00 47.48 -14.36
CA GLU A 157 -17.05 46.69 -15.00
C GLU A 157 -16.93 46.55 -16.52
N GLU A 158 -17.19 45.35 -17.06
CA GLU A 158 -17.83 45.17 -18.36
C GLU A 158 -18.82 43.99 -18.29
N GLU A 159 -20.06 44.30 -18.65
CA GLU A 159 -21.21 43.42 -18.79
C GLU A 159 -20.99 42.41 -19.94
N HIS A 160 -21.26 41.13 -19.70
CA HIS A 160 -21.70 40.22 -20.77
C HIS A 160 -22.70 39.19 -20.24
N GLU A 161 -23.94 39.35 -20.69
CA GLU A 161 -25.06 38.42 -20.56
C GLU A 161 -24.76 37.09 -21.24
N ILE A 162 -25.00 35.97 -20.55
CA ILE A 162 -25.26 34.65 -21.15
C ILE A 162 -26.41 34.00 -20.36
N PRO A 163 -27.37 33.31 -21.02
CA PRO A 163 -28.75 33.19 -20.54
C PRO A 163 -28.96 32.17 -19.42
N ARG A 164 -29.92 32.48 -18.55
CA ARG A 164 -30.61 31.57 -17.63
C ARG A 164 -30.96 30.25 -18.32
N ALA A 165 -30.34 29.16 -17.90
CA ALA A 165 -30.92 27.84 -17.99
C ALA A 165 -31.79 27.65 -16.75
N GLU A 166 -33.11 27.72 -16.94
CA GLU A 166 -34.07 27.19 -15.96
C GLU A 166 -33.91 25.67 -15.94
N THR A 167 -33.30 25.14 -14.88
CA THR A 167 -33.50 23.75 -14.49
C THR A 167 -34.60 23.73 -13.42
N PRO A 168 -35.68 22.95 -13.57
CA PRO A 168 -36.64 22.75 -12.51
C PRO A 168 -35.91 22.12 -11.32
N SER A 169 -35.73 22.90 -10.26
CA SER A 169 -35.43 22.37 -8.95
C SER A 169 -36.62 21.51 -8.54
N THR A 170 -36.40 20.21 -8.46
CA THR A 170 -37.18 19.33 -7.60
C THR A 170 -36.17 18.52 -6.82
N VAL A 171 -35.41 19.23 -5.99
CA VAL A 171 -34.91 18.63 -4.76
C VAL A 171 -36.18 18.32 -3.98
N THR A 172 -36.51 17.03 -3.86
CA THR A 172 -37.33 16.59 -2.74
C THR A 172 -36.54 16.94 -1.50
N GLU A 173 -36.82 18.12 -0.92
CA GLU A 173 -36.51 18.41 0.46
C GLU A 173 -37.22 17.31 1.25
N VAL A 174 -36.44 16.30 1.64
CA VAL A 174 -36.88 15.35 2.65
C VAL A 174 -36.96 16.22 3.90
N ASP A 175 -38.18 16.55 4.34
CA ASP A 175 -38.39 17.23 5.62
C ASP A 175 -37.65 16.41 6.69
N VAL A 176 -36.52 16.94 7.15
CA VAL A 176 -35.78 16.39 8.28
C VAL A 176 -36.64 16.68 9.49
N ASP A 177 -37.31 15.66 9.99
CA ASP A 177 -38.13 15.77 11.18
C ASP A 177 -37.28 15.56 12.44
N LEU A 178 -37.63 16.23 13.53
CA LEU A 178 -36.88 16.23 14.79
C LEU A 178 -36.65 14.81 15.31
N ASP A 179 -37.67 13.95 15.20
CA ASP A 179 -37.60 12.54 15.61
C ASP A 179 -36.52 11.77 14.83
N SER A 180 -36.42 12.02 13.52
CA SER A 180 -35.42 11.35 12.66
C SER A 180 -33.98 11.80 12.97
N TYR A 181 -33.81 13.09 13.31
CA TYR A 181 -32.55 13.63 13.77
C TYR A 181 -32.14 13.03 15.12
N GLN A 182 -33.07 12.95 16.08
CA GLN A 182 -32.80 12.41 17.41
C GLN A 182 -32.35 10.94 17.35
N ILE A 183 -33.00 10.12 16.51
CA ILE A 183 -32.60 8.71 16.30
C ILE A 183 -31.18 8.65 15.72
N ALA A 184 -30.90 9.41 14.67
CA ALA A 184 -29.57 9.41 14.04
C ALA A 184 -28.47 9.90 15.00
N LEU A 185 -28.78 10.91 15.82
CA LEU A 185 -27.88 11.42 16.85
C LEU A 185 -27.60 10.35 17.93
N GLU A 186 -28.63 9.67 18.41
CA GLU A 186 -28.48 8.62 19.43
C GLU A 186 -27.64 7.44 18.91
N GLU A 187 -27.85 7.02 17.65
CA GLU A 187 -27.05 5.98 17.00
C GLU A 187 -25.56 6.38 16.96
N VAL A 188 -25.25 7.60 16.53
CA VAL A 188 -23.88 8.11 16.47
C VAL A 188 -23.26 8.25 17.85
N LEU A 189 -24.00 8.75 18.85
CA LEU A 189 -23.48 8.90 20.21
C LEU A 189 -23.23 7.55 20.89
N THR A 190 -24.09 6.57 20.65
CA THR A 190 -23.94 5.21 21.17
C THR A 190 -22.69 4.55 20.60
N TRP A 191 -22.50 4.67 19.27
CA TRP A 191 -21.30 4.20 18.62
C TRP A 191 -20.05 4.92 19.15
N LEU A 192 -20.11 6.26 19.28
CA LEU A 192 -18.97 7.06 19.74
C LEU A 192 -18.54 6.68 21.16
N LEU A 193 -19.49 6.42 22.06
CA LEU A 193 -19.18 5.89 23.41
C LEU A 193 -18.44 4.55 23.32
N SER A 194 -18.94 3.62 22.52
CA SER A 194 -18.29 2.31 22.33
C SER A 194 -16.88 2.45 21.72
N ALA A 195 -16.69 3.38 20.79
CA ALA A 195 -15.40 3.63 20.15
C ALA A 195 -14.39 4.26 21.13
N GLU A 196 -14.83 5.21 21.96
CA GLU A 196 -14.02 5.79 23.04
C GLU A 196 -13.59 4.73 24.06
N ASP A 197 -14.50 3.85 24.50
CA ASP A 197 -14.18 2.75 25.41
C ASP A 197 -13.17 1.78 24.78
N THR A 198 -13.40 1.39 23.52
CA THR A 198 -12.48 0.51 22.77
C THR A 198 -11.09 1.14 22.63
N PHE A 199 -11.00 2.45 22.42
CA PHE A 199 -9.73 3.16 22.33
C PHE A 199 -9.01 3.22 23.68
N GLN A 200 -9.73 3.44 24.78
CA GLN A 200 -9.17 3.45 26.14
C GLN A 200 -8.69 2.08 26.60
N GLU A 201 -9.32 1.01 26.12
CA GLU A 201 -8.90 -0.38 26.41
C GLU A 201 -7.62 -0.80 25.69
N GLN A 202 -7.13 -0.02 24.71
CA GLN A 202 -5.89 -0.35 24.01
C GLN A 202 -4.66 -0.15 24.91
N ASP A 203 -3.83 -1.19 25.02
CA ASP A 203 -2.60 -1.18 25.80
C ASP A 203 -1.56 -0.15 25.29
N ASP A 204 -0.57 0.16 26.13
CA ASP A 204 0.59 0.95 25.73
C ASP A 204 1.37 0.28 24.58
N ILE A 205 2.05 1.09 23.77
CA ILE A 205 2.83 0.59 22.63
C ILE A 205 4.01 -0.25 23.15
N SER A 206 4.10 -1.50 22.67
CA SER A 206 5.14 -2.46 23.07
C SER A 206 6.53 -2.10 22.50
N ASP A 207 7.58 -2.69 23.06
CA ASP A 207 8.95 -2.67 22.53
C ASP A 207 9.30 -3.94 21.71
N ASP A 208 8.40 -4.91 21.64
CA ASP A 208 8.53 -6.10 20.80
C ASP A 208 7.91 -5.91 19.40
N VAL A 209 8.62 -6.34 18.37
CA VAL A 209 8.20 -6.13 16.97
C VAL A 209 6.90 -6.85 16.63
N GLU A 210 6.71 -8.07 17.11
CA GLU A 210 5.52 -8.85 16.76
C GLU A 210 4.29 -8.31 17.53
N GLU A 211 4.46 -7.94 18.80
CA GLU A 211 3.39 -7.27 19.57
C GLU A 211 2.99 -5.93 18.95
N VAL A 212 3.96 -5.10 18.53
CA VAL A 212 3.66 -3.82 17.86
C VAL A 212 2.97 -4.04 16.51
N LYS A 213 3.27 -5.11 15.77
CA LYS A 213 2.54 -5.44 14.53
C LYS A 213 1.07 -5.76 14.81
N ASP A 214 0.79 -6.54 15.86
CA ASP A 214 -0.58 -6.89 16.24
C ASP A 214 -1.34 -5.64 16.74
N GLN A 215 -0.68 -4.79 17.54
CA GLN A 215 -1.23 -3.50 17.97
C GLN A 215 -1.52 -2.58 16.78
N PHE A 216 -0.61 -2.53 15.80
CA PHE A 216 -0.77 -1.75 14.57
C PHE A 216 -1.97 -2.25 13.75
N ALA A 217 -2.09 -3.55 13.50
CA ALA A 217 -3.20 -4.12 12.74
C ALA A 217 -4.55 -3.90 13.44
N THR A 218 -4.59 -4.05 14.76
CA THR A 218 -5.78 -3.77 15.57
C THR A 218 -6.19 -2.29 15.48
N HIS A 219 -5.21 -1.39 15.58
CA HIS A 219 -5.46 0.05 15.48
C HIS A 219 -5.82 0.49 14.04
N GLU A 220 -5.28 -0.16 13.00
CA GLU A 220 -5.66 0.06 11.61
C GLU A 220 -7.14 -0.28 11.38
N ALA A 221 -7.61 -1.42 11.91
CA ALA A 221 -9.02 -1.80 11.83
C ALA A 221 -9.92 -0.76 12.53
N PHE A 222 -9.49 -0.27 13.69
CA PHE A 222 -10.18 0.81 14.40
C PHE A 222 -10.21 2.12 13.59
N MET A 223 -9.11 2.49 12.94
CA MET A 223 -9.05 3.67 12.06
C MET A 223 -9.96 3.55 10.84
N MET A 224 -10.11 2.35 10.28
CA MET A 224 -11.07 2.09 9.21
C MET A 224 -12.51 2.27 9.69
N GLU A 225 -12.83 1.77 10.89
CA GLU A 225 -14.15 1.96 11.50
C GLU A 225 -14.44 3.44 11.77
N LEU A 226 -13.46 4.18 12.33
CA LEU A 226 -13.54 5.62 12.52
C LEU A 226 -13.83 6.32 11.19
N THR A 227 -13.09 6.00 10.13
CA THR A 227 -13.29 6.60 8.80
C THR A 227 -14.68 6.29 8.24
N ALA A 228 -15.19 5.07 8.42
CA ALA A 228 -16.52 4.68 7.94
C ALA A 228 -17.66 5.49 8.60
N HIS A 229 -17.49 5.91 9.85
CA HIS A 229 -18.50 6.69 10.59
C HIS A 229 -18.39 8.21 10.39
N GLN A 230 -17.34 8.69 9.71
CA GLN A 230 -17.14 10.12 9.43
C GLN A 230 -18.34 10.76 8.70
N SER A 231 -18.90 10.06 7.71
CA SER A 231 -20.06 10.55 6.96
C SER A 231 -21.33 10.62 7.81
N SER A 232 -21.54 9.65 8.70
CA SER A 232 -22.68 9.62 9.62
C SER A 232 -22.64 10.79 10.60
N VAL A 233 -21.48 11.04 11.22
CA VAL A 233 -21.26 12.20 12.10
C VAL A 233 -21.52 13.51 11.34
N GLY A 234 -20.98 13.62 10.12
CA GLY A 234 -21.22 14.78 9.25
C GLY A 234 -22.70 14.98 8.89
N SER A 235 -23.42 13.90 8.61
CA SER A 235 -24.85 13.91 8.29
C SER A 235 -25.69 14.38 9.48
N VAL A 236 -25.40 13.91 10.70
CA VAL A 236 -26.11 14.36 11.92
C VAL A 236 -25.89 15.84 12.17
N LEU A 237 -24.65 16.33 12.05
CA LEU A 237 -24.33 17.76 12.18
C LEU A 237 -25.03 18.60 11.10
N GLN A 238 -25.13 18.09 9.86
CA GLN A 238 -25.84 18.77 8.79
C GLN A 238 -27.35 18.81 9.05
N ALA A 239 -27.94 17.70 9.49
CA ALA A 239 -29.36 17.59 9.81
C ALA A 239 -29.76 18.54 10.96
N GLY A 240 -28.95 18.62 12.03
CA GLY A 240 -29.19 19.56 13.13
C GLY A 240 -29.13 21.03 12.69
N ASN A 241 -28.17 21.39 11.83
CA ASN A 241 -28.09 22.74 11.25
C ASN A 241 -29.30 23.08 10.35
N GLN A 242 -29.81 22.09 9.61
CA GLN A 242 -31.01 22.28 8.78
C GLN A 242 -32.25 22.55 9.65
N LEU A 243 -32.44 21.78 10.71
CA LEU A 243 -33.53 21.97 11.68
C LEU A 243 -33.51 23.36 12.32
N ILE A 244 -32.32 23.84 12.72
CA ILE A 244 -32.14 25.20 13.24
C ILE A 244 -32.51 26.26 12.19
N THR A 245 -32.06 26.06 10.94
CA THR A 245 -32.28 27.04 9.85
C THR A 245 -33.74 27.12 9.40
N GLN A 246 -34.50 26.02 9.52
CA GLN A 246 -35.92 25.98 9.17
C GLN A 246 -36.77 26.89 10.08
N GLY A 247 -36.32 27.18 11.30
CA GLY A 247 -37.01 28.07 12.24
C GLY A 247 -38.39 27.59 12.69
N THR A 248 -38.63 26.27 12.60
CA THR A 248 -39.87 25.60 13.00
C THR A 248 -39.86 25.14 14.46
N LEU A 249 -38.68 25.12 15.08
CA LEU A 249 -38.42 24.71 16.47
C LEU A 249 -38.62 25.85 17.47
N SER A 250 -38.81 25.50 18.73
CA SER A 250 -38.76 26.46 19.84
C SER A 250 -37.32 26.86 20.19
N ASP A 251 -37.15 28.04 20.80
CA ASP A 251 -35.85 28.52 21.25
C ASP A 251 -35.13 27.53 22.20
N GLU A 252 -35.89 26.73 22.98
CA GLU A 252 -35.35 25.70 23.87
C GLU A 252 -34.81 24.49 23.08
N GLU A 253 -35.56 24.00 22.08
CA GLU A 253 -35.15 22.89 21.20
C GLU A 253 -33.95 23.28 20.32
N GLU A 254 -33.93 24.50 19.80
CA GLU A 254 -32.81 25.03 19.02
C GLU A 254 -31.51 25.06 19.85
N PHE A 255 -31.61 25.53 21.10
CA PHE A 255 -30.49 25.56 22.03
C PHE A 255 -29.99 24.16 22.37
N GLU A 256 -30.89 23.21 22.64
CA GLU A 256 -30.54 21.82 22.96
C GLU A 256 -29.82 21.14 21.78
N ILE A 257 -30.35 21.29 20.56
CA ILE A 257 -29.71 20.74 19.34
C ILE A 257 -28.32 21.34 19.16
N GLN A 258 -28.16 22.64 19.38
CA GLN A 258 -26.86 23.30 19.25
C GLN A 258 -25.84 22.80 20.28
N GLU A 259 -26.25 22.58 21.53
CA GLU A 259 -25.39 22.00 22.58
C GLU A 259 -25.00 20.55 22.24
N GLN A 260 -25.95 19.73 21.80
CA GLN A 260 -25.73 18.35 21.40
C GLN A 260 -24.75 18.24 20.22
N MET A 261 -24.92 19.04 19.16
CA MET A 261 -24.00 19.07 18.02
C MET A 261 -22.60 19.52 18.43
N THR A 262 -22.51 20.52 19.31
CA THR A 262 -21.21 21.02 19.81
C THR A 262 -20.48 19.93 20.60
N LEU A 263 -21.19 19.22 21.49
CA LEU A 263 -20.63 18.12 22.27
C LEU A 263 -20.21 16.95 21.38
N LEU A 264 -21.07 16.56 20.43
CA LEU A 264 -20.78 15.49 19.46
C LEU A 264 -19.50 15.80 18.67
N ASN A 265 -19.41 17.00 18.09
CA ASN A 265 -18.25 17.40 17.30
C ASN A 265 -16.97 17.45 18.15
N ALA A 266 -17.05 17.94 19.38
CA ALA A 266 -15.90 18.01 20.28
C ALA A 266 -15.38 16.61 20.64
N ARG A 267 -16.26 15.67 20.99
CA ARG A 267 -15.89 14.28 21.33
C ARG A 267 -15.33 13.52 20.12
N TRP A 268 -16.01 13.62 18.98
CA TRP A 268 -15.55 13.03 17.72
C TRP A 268 -14.15 13.53 17.35
N GLU A 269 -13.93 14.85 17.38
CA GLU A 269 -12.64 15.43 17.00
C GLU A 269 -11.52 15.06 17.98
N ALA A 270 -11.83 15.01 19.28
CA ALA A 270 -10.88 14.55 20.29
C ALA A 270 -10.45 13.10 20.03
N LEU A 271 -11.42 12.17 19.87
CA LEU A 271 -11.14 10.77 19.56
C LEU A 271 -10.33 10.64 18.27
N ARG A 272 -10.71 11.38 17.22
CA ARG A 272 -10.04 11.35 15.91
C ARG A 272 -8.58 11.79 16.01
N VAL A 273 -8.31 12.90 16.70
CA VAL A 273 -6.94 13.43 16.87
C VAL A 273 -6.09 12.48 17.70
N GLU A 274 -6.59 11.97 18.83
CA GLU A 274 -5.87 11.01 19.68
C GLU A 274 -5.55 9.71 18.94
N SER A 275 -6.48 9.24 18.10
CA SER A 275 -6.30 8.04 17.28
C SER A 275 -5.24 8.25 16.19
N MET A 276 -5.27 9.39 15.49
CA MET A 276 -4.23 9.71 14.51
C MET A 276 -2.84 9.83 15.15
N ASP A 277 -2.74 10.43 16.34
CA ASP A 277 -1.48 10.53 17.07
C ASP A 277 -0.97 9.14 17.51
N ARG A 278 -1.86 8.26 17.98
CA ARG A 278 -1.51 6.86 18.29
C ARG A 278 -1.04 6.10 17.04
N GLN A 279 -1.72 6.24 15.91
CA GLN A 279 -1.31 5.64 14.64
C GLN A 279 0.08 6.11 14.20
N SER A 280 0.39 7.40 14.33
CA SER A 280 1.72 7.94 14.04
C SER A 280 2.78 7.35 14.96
N ARG A 281 2.51 7.27 16.28
CA ARG A 281 3.44 6.68 17.25
C ARG A 281 3.69 5.20 16.98
N LEU A 282 2.65 4.42 16.66
CA LEU A 282 2.78 3.01 16.29
C LEU A 282 3.63 2.84 15.03
N HIS A 283 3.41 3.68 14.01
CA HIS A 283 4.23 3.69 12.80
C HIS A 283 5.71 3.97 13.10
N ASP A 284 6.00 5.01 13.88
CA ASP A 284 7.37 5.41 14.22
C ASP A 284 8.11 4.31 14.98
N VAL A 285 7.48 3.74 16.02
CA VAL A 285 8.07 2.65 16.83
C VAL A 285 8.30 1.41 15.97
N LEU A 286 7.32 1.01 15.16
CA LEU A 286 7.45 -0.16 14.28
C LEU A 286 8.61 0.03 13.28
N MET A 287 8.72 1.21 12.67
CA MET A 287 9.79 1.54 11.73
C MET A 287 11.17 1.52 12.40
N GLU A 288 11.29 2.05 13.62
CA GLU A 288 12.53 2.02 14.39
C GLU A 288 12.96 0.59 14.72
N LEU A 289 12.03 -0.23 15.21
CA LEU A 289 12.32 -1.62 15.56
C LEU A 289 12.69 -2.47 14.34
N GLN A 290 11.97 -2.32 13.22
CA GLN A 290 12.30 -2.99 11.96
C GLN A 290 13.70 -2.58 11.44
N LYS A 291 14.04 -1.29 11.51
CA LYS A 291 15.37 -0.78 11.16
C LYS A 291 16.46 -1.38 12.06
N LYS A 292 16.19 -1.51 13.35
CA LYS A 292 17.09 -2.15 14.32
C LYS A 292 17.31 -3.63 13.98
N GLN A 293 16.26 -4.38 13.63
CA GLN A 293 16.39 -5.78 13.19
C GLN A 293 17.24 -5.91 11.91
N LEU A 294 17.06 -5.02 10.92
CA LEU A 294 17.89 -5.01 9.70
C LEU A 294 19.36 -4.71 10.00
N GLN A 295 19.64 -3.77 10.91
CA GLN A 295 21.01 -3.46 11.33
C GLN A 295 21.67 -4.64 12.06
N GLN A 296 20.92 -5.35 12.90
CA GLN A 296 21.39 -6.56 13.57
C GLN A 296 21.75 -7.65 12.55
N LEU A 297 20.86 -7.93 11.59
CA LEU A 297 21.11 -8.90 10.53
C LEU A 297 22.32 -8.49 9.66
N SER A 298 22.43 -7.21 9.30
CA SER A 298 23.58 -6.70 8.55
C SER A 298 24.90 -6.91 9.28
N THR A 299 24.93 -6.64 10.58
CA THR A 299 26.11 -6.83 11.43
C THR A 299 26.46 -8.31 11.52
N TRP A 300 25.47 -9.17 11.77
CA TRP A 300 25.66 -10.61 11.82
C TRP A 300 26.19 -11.17 10.50
N LEU A 301 25.59 -10.79 9.36
CA LEU A 301 26.04 -11.19 8.03
C LEU A 301 27.48 -10.79 7.77
N THR A 302 27.89 -9.60 8.19
CA THR A 302 29.27 -9.12 8.02
C THR A 302 30.25 -10.01 8.78
N LEU A 303 29.96 -10.34 10.04
CA LEU A 303 30.80 -11.24 10.84
C LEU A 303 30.84 -12.66 10.25
N THR A 304 29.70 -13.14 9.74
CA THR A 304 29.61 -14.45 9.10
C THR A 304 30.39 -14.50 7.78
N GLU A 305 30.32 -13.46 6.95
CA GLU A 305 31.10 -13.32 5.72
C GLU A 305 32.61 -13.29 6.01
N GLU A 306 33.05 -12.57 7.04
CA GLU A 306 34.46 -12.59 7.49
C GLU A 306 34.90 -13.97 7.98
N ARG A 307 34.03 -14.68 8.71
CA ARG A 307 34.28 -16.07 9.15
C ARG A 307 34.42 -17.00 7.94
N ILE A 308 33.54 -16.86 6.95
CA ILE A 308 33.58 -17.61 5.69
C ILE A 308 34.89 -17.34 4.95
N GLN A 309 35.29 -16.08 4.81
CA GLN A 309 36.53 -15.72 4.12
C GLN A 309 37.76 -16.36 4.79
N LYS A 310 37.82 -16.33 6.14
CA LYS A 310 38.89 -17.02 6.88
C LYS A 310 38.92 -18.52 6.60
N MET A 311 37.74 -19.14 6.57
CA MET A 311 37.58 -20.56 6.28
C MET A 311 37.97 -20.95 4.85
N GLU A 312 37.72 -20.09 3.85
CA GLU A 312 38.16 -20.31 2.47
C GLU A 312 39.69 -20.26 2.33
N THR A 313 40.33 -19.36 3.07
CA THR A 313 41.79 -19.18 3.00
C THR A 313 42.58 -20.18 3.83
N CYS A 314 41.92 -21.00 4.64
CA CYS A 314 42.57 -21.98 5.50
C CYS A 314 43.08 -23.17 4.66
N PRO A 315 44.40 -23.44 4.62
CA PRO A 315 44.94 -24.56 3.87
C PRO A 315 44.46 -25.90 4.46
N LEU A 316 44.21 -26.86 3.58
CA LEU A 316 43.93 -28.25 3.94
C LEU A 316 45.27 -28.91 4.29
N ASP A 317 45.50 -29.18 5.58
CA ASP A 317 46.58 -30.06 5.99
C ASP A 317 46.16 -31.53 5.74
N ASP A 318 47.10 -32.37 5.30
CA ASP A 318 46.89 -33.78 4.89
C ASP A 318 46.70 -34.74 6.09
N ASP A 319 45.96 -34.34 7.13
CA ASP A 319 45.71 -35.17 8.30
C ASP A 319 44.24 -35.21 8.74
N VAL A 320 43.82 -36.38 9.22
CA VAL A 320 42.44 -36.67 9.62
C VAL A 320 41.94 -35.73 10.73
N LYS A 321 42.81 -35.27 11.63
CA LYS A 321 42.40 -34.37 12.72
C LYS A 321 42.06 -32.98 12.18
N SER A 322 42.81 -32.49 11.18
CA SER A 322 42.50 -31.24 10.50
C SER A 322 41.18 -31.30 9.74
N LEU A 323 40.87 -32.41 9.07
CA LEU A 323 39.57 -32.63 8.44
C LEU A 323 38.42 -32.67 9.45
N GLN A 324 38.59 -33.36 10.58
CA GLN A 324 37.60 -33.38 11.67
C GLN A 324 37.34 -31.98 12.22
N LYS A 325 38.39 -31.18 12.41
CA LYS A 325 38.28 -29.79 12.87
C LYS A 325 37.49 -28.93 11.89
N LEU A 326 37.76 -29.04 10.58
CA LEU A 326 37.03 -28.31 9.55
C LEU A 326 35.54 -28.67 9.51
N LEU A 327 35.23 -29.96 9.73
CA LEU A 327 33.86 -30.46 9.74
C LEU A 327 33.08 -29.96 10.97
N GLU A 328 33.74 -29.85 12.12
CA GLU A 328 33.15 -29.27 13.34
C GLU A 328 32.93 -27.75 13.21
N GLU A 329 33.92 -27.03 12.67
CA GLU A 329 33.80 -25.60 12.40
C GLU A 329 32.65 -25.29 11.42
N HIS A 330 32.46 -26.18 10.44
CA HIS A 330 31.34 -26.11 9.50
C HIS A 330 29.99 -26.35 10.19
N LYS A 331 29.87 -27.42 11.00
CA LYS A 331 28.64 -27.70 11.76
C LYS A 331 28.25 -26.57 12.69
N SER A 332 29.24 -25.95 13.35
CA SER A 332 28.99 -24.75 14.16
C SER A 332 28.42 -23.60 13.32
N LEU A 333 29.01 -23.32 12.15
CA LEU A 333 28.49 -22.28 11.25
C LEU A 333 27.06 -22.59 10.79
N GLN A 334 26.78 -23.86 10.48
CA GLN A 334 25.45 -24.29 10.09
C GLN A 334 24.42 -24.10 11.22
N SER A 335 24.78 -24.45 12.46
CA SER A 335 23.91 -24.22 13.62
C SER A 335 23.62 -22.74 13.85
N ASP A 336 24.63 -21.87 13.67
CA ASP A 336 24.45 -20.42 13.77
C ASP A 336 23.51 -19.88 12.68
N LEU A 337 23.64 -20.39 11.45
CA LEU A 337 22.75 -20.06 10.33
C LEU A 337 21.30 -20.48 10.60
N GLU A 338 21.08 -21.67 11.14
CA GLU A 338 19.74 -22.18 11.48
C GLU A 338 19.09 -21.34 12.60
N ALA A 339 19.86 -20.93 13.60
CA ALA A 339 19.38 -20.04 14.65
C ALA A 339 19.01 -18.64 14.10
N GLU A 340 19.86 -18.07 13.24
CA GLU A 340 19.61 -16.75 12.67
C GLU A 340 18.46 -16.76 11.65
N GLN A 341 18.21 -17.88 10.97
CA GLN A 341 17.08 -18.06 10.05
C GLN A 341 15.72 -17.73 10.70
N VAL A 342 15.54 -18.00 11.99
CA VAL A 342 14.30 -17.67 12.71
C VAL A 342 14.06 -16.16 12.71
N LYS A 343 15.11 -15.35 12.91
CA LYS A 343 15.03 -13.89 12.89
C LYS A 343 14.83 -13.35 11.48
N VAL A 344 15.50 -13.96 10.49
CA VAL A 344 15.31 -13.61 9.08
C VAL A 344 13.87 -13.90 8.63
N ASN A 345 13.22 -14.94 9.14
CA ASN A 345 11.81 -15.21 8.87
C ASN A 345 10.89 -14.10 9.41
N SER A 346 11.13 -13.57 10.62
CA SER A 346 10.34 -12.44 11.15
C SER A 346 10.46 -11.18 10.26
N LEU A 347 11.64 -10.94 9.68
CA LEU A 347 11.87 -9.88 8.70
C LEU A 347 11.11 -10.07 7.39
N THR A 348 10.64 -11.29 7.06
CA THR A 348 9.79 -11.52 5.88
C THR A 348 8.36 -11.00 6.08
N HIS A 349 7.92 -10.86 7.33
CA HIS A 349 6.61 -10.28 7.66
C HIS A 349 6.74 -8.80 8.04
N MET A 350 7.71 -8.09 7.46
CA MET A 350 7.89 -6.66 7.65
C MET A 350 6.72 -5.89 7.05
N VAL A 351 6.10 -5.02 7.85
CA VAL A 351 5.02 -4.15 7.41
C VAL A 351 5.64 -2.90 6.81
N VAL A 352 5.60 -2.78 5.47
CA VAL A 352 6.01 -1.55 4.77
C VAL A 352 4.80 -0.63 4.69
N ILE A 353 4.74 0.33 5.60
CA ILE A 353 3.67 1.32 5.62
C ILE A 353 4.08 2.45 4.69
N VAL A 354 3.34 2.61 3.59
CA VAL A 354 3.47 3.76 2.69
C VAL A 354 2.60 4.87 3.27
N ASP A 355 3.20 5.73 4.08
CA ASP A 355 2.55 6.99 4.45
C ASP A 355 2.69 7.98 3.29
N GLU A 356 1.60 8.63 2.92
CA GLU A 356 1.59 9.68 1.88
C GLU A 356 2.42 10.90 2.31
N ASN A 357 2.64 11.08 3.62
CA ASN A 357 3.43 12.18 4.20
C ASN A 357 4.89 11.80 4.46
N SER A 358 5.20 10.55 4.83
CA SER A 358 6.56 10.02 4.92
C SER A 358 7.03 9.63 3.52
N GLY A 359 7.40 10.66 2.74
CA GLY A 359 7.61 10.53 1.30
C GLY A 359 8.34 9.25 0.89
N GLU A 360 7.88 8.66 -0.23
CA GLU A 360 8.31 7.44 -0.97
C GLU A 360 9.77 6.95 -0.79
N SER A 361 10.68 7.83 -0.38
CA SER A 361 12.07 7.56 -0.03
C SER A 361 12.29 6.64 1.18
N ALA A 362 11.56 6.76 2.30
CA ALA A 362 11.90 6.04 3.52
C ALA A 362 11.59 4.53 3.41
N THR A 363 10.42 4.20 2.88
CA THR A 363 10.01 2.84 2.53
C THR A 363 10.93 2.25 1.46
N ALA A 364 11.25 3.01 0.40
CA ALA A 364 12.18 2.55 -0.63
C ALA A 364 13.59 2.24 -0.10
N ILE A 365 14.08 2.99 0.90
CA ILE A 365 15.37 2.73 1.56
C ILE A 365 15.32 1.41 2.33
N LEU A 366 14.26 1.16 3.11
CA LEU A 366 14.11 -0.11 3.83
C LEU A 366 14.02 -1.29 2.87
N GLU A 367 13.26 -1.14 1.80
CA GLU A 367 13.14 -2.18 0.77
C GLU A 367 14.47 -2.49 0.06
N ASP A 368 15.28 -1.47 -0.26
CA ASP A 368 16.60 -1.64 -0.85
C ASP A 368 17.57 -2.32 0.13
N GLN A 369 17.52 -1.96 1.41
CA GLN A 369 18.30 -2.64 2.45
C GLN A 369 17.90 -4.11 2.60
N LEU A 370 16.60 -4.40 2.64
CA LEU A 370 16.08 -5.76 2.71
C LEU A 370 16.54 -6.60 1.51
N GLN A 371 16.49 -6.02 0.30
CA GLN A 371 16.98 -6.69 -0.92
C GLN A 371 18.47 -7.03 -0.82
N LYS A 372 19.31 -6.07 -0.43
CA LYS A 372 20.77 -6.26 -0.29
C LYS A 372 21.11 -7.32 0.76
N LEU A 373 20.44 -7.28 1.92
CA LEU A 373 20.64 -8.28 2.96
C LEU A 373 20.15 -9.67 2.53
N GLY A 374 19.05 -9.73 1.77
CA GLY A 374 18.56 -10.97 1.18
C GLY A 374 19.53 -11.61 0.20
N GLU A 375 20.19 -10.81 -0.64
CA GLU A 375 21.24 -11.29 -1.57
C GLU A 375 22.46 -11.82 -0.82
N ARG A 376 22.93 -11.09 0.20
CA ARG A 376 24.05 -11.52 1.07
C ARG A 376 23.73 -12.82 1.79
N TRP A 377 22.55 -12.91 2.41
CA TRP A 377 22.06 -14.13 3.06
C TRP A 377 22.05 -15.33 2.11
N THR A 378 21.52 -15.14 0.90
CA THR A 378 21.49 -16.18 -0.14
C THR A 378 22.90 -16.64 -0.52
N ALA A 379 23.85 -15.71 -0.65
CA ALA A 379 25.23 -16.01 -0.98
C ALA A 379 25.91 -16.83 0.13
N VAL A 380 25.72 -16.44 1.40
CA VAL A 380 26.21 -17.16 2.58
C VAL A 380 25.63 -18.58 2.63
N CYS A 381 24.31 -18.75 2.48
CA CYS A 381 23.68 -20.06 2.48
C CYS A 381 24.20 -20.97 1.35
N ARG A 382 24.30 -20.43 0.13
CA ARG A 382 24.81 -21.18 -1.03
C ARG A 382 26.24 -21.65 -0.79
N TRP A 383 27.09 -20.76 -0.27
CA TRP A 383 28.48 -21.11 0.02
C TRP A 383 28.58 -22.22 1.07
N THR A 384 27.80 -22.13 2.15
CA THR A 384 27.79 -23.15 3.21
C THR A 384 27.37 -24.50 2.64
N GLU A 385 26.32 -24.55 1.82
CA GLU A 385 25.87 -25.80 1.17
C GLU A 385 26.94 -26.39 0.23
N GLU A 386 27.56 -25.57 -0.62
CA GLU A 386 28.64 -26.00 -1.51
C GLU A 386 29.85 -26.54 -0.74
N ARG A 387 30.23 -25.87 0.36
CA ARG A 387 31.32 -26.31 1.21
C ARG A 387 31.01 -27.61 1.93
N TRP A 388 29.77 -27.80 2.40
CA TRP A 388 29.35 -29.04 3.03
C TRP A 388 29.51 -30.22 2.09
N ASN A 389 28.99 -30.11 0.87
CA ASN A 389 29.09 -31.16 -0.14
C ASN A 389 30.55 -31.54 -0.42
N ARG A 390 31.43 -30.54 -0.58
CA ARG A 390 32.88 -30.78 -0.75
C ARG A 390 33.51 -31.48 0.45
N LEU A 391 33.21 -31.05 1.67
CA LEU A 391 33.75 -31.68 2.88
C LEU A 391 33.26 -33.12 3.05
N GLN A 392 32.01 -33.42 2.66
CA GLN A 392 31.48 -34.79 2.65
C GLN A 392 32.20 -35.67 1.62
N GLU A 393 32.40 -35.18 0.40
CA GLU A 393 33.15 -35.90 -0.64
C GLU A 393 34.58 -36.23 -0.16
N ILE A 394 35.28 -35.24 0.38
CA ILE A 394 36.65 -35.42 0.91
C ILE A 394 36.64 -36.42 2.08
N ASN A 395 35.65 -36.34 2.98
CA ASN A 395 35.53 -37.26 4.11
C ASN A 395 35.29 -38.71 3.67
N ILE A 396 34.48 -38.94 2.62
CA ILE A 396 34.26 -40.28 2.05
C ILE A 396 35.56 -40.83 1.47
N LEU A 397 36.26 -40.04 0.63
CA LEU A 397 37.54 -40.45 0.03
C LEU A 397 38.60 -40.78 1.09
N TRP A 398 38.64 -40.03 2.19
CA TRP A 398 39.53 -40.33 3.32
C TRP A 398 39.16 -41.62 4.05
N GLN A 399 37.87 -41.94 4.19
CA GLN A 399 37.43 -43.20 4.78
C GLN A 399 37.82 -44.40 3.91
N GLU A 400 37.63 -44.30 2.59
CA GLU A 400 38.06 -45.33 1.64
C GLU A 400 39.59 -45.56 1.69
N LEU A 401 40.38 -44.48 1.74
CA LEU A 401 41.84 -44.57 1.83
C LEU A 401 42.33 -45.19 3.16
N LEU A 402 41.61 -44.97 4.26
CA LEU A 402 41.90 -45.62 5.54
C LEU A 402 41.55 -47.12 5.51
N GLU A 403 40.47 -47.50 4.82
CA GLU A 403 40.08 -48.90 4.64
C GLU A 403 41.06 -49.68 3.73
N GLU A 404 41.66 -49.04 2.73
CA GLU A 404 42.66 -49.65 1.84
C GLU A 404 44.05 -49.84 2.51
N GLN A 405 44.32 -49.17 3.63
CA GLN A 405 45.59 -49.25 4.37
C GLN A 405 45.60 -50.28 5.51
N VAL A 406 44.45 -50.90 5.81
CA VAL A 406 44.26 -51.97 6.82
C VAL A 406 44.25 -53.33 6.15
#